data_AF-A0A6I5VNW3-F1
#
_entry.id   AF-A0A6I5VNW3-F1
#
_cell.length_a   1.000
_cell.length_b   1.000
_cell.length_c   1.000
_cell.angle_alpha   90.00
_cell.angle_beta   90.00
_cell.angle_gamma   90.00
#
_symmetry.space_group_name_H-M   'P 1'
#
loop_
_entity.id
_entity.type
_entity.pdbx_description
1 polymer ?
#
loop_
_entity_poly.entity_id
_entity_poly.type
_entity_poly.pdbx_seq_one_letter_code
_entity_poly.pdbx_strand_id
1 'polypeptide(L)'
;MRMIIGRTRWGSAVVATAVLVGLAMVSGCQNDRPAPGPSPSPERPSVTTRPGPSPAPSRSPSSPLPPEPTTTNTLPPPKAPTSPAPKTAGKLTAKDLPVPKGWRTVAREGGAEEGYLGNGTWTHARDPRYAAQDVITIGCASITRDDYPDPVAALEGTYGRQGAVNSQPGVGEVMQFKSAADATAYYREYRDQVRACSDPDGQVYAKIIGSDEGLIDRRVYDGSSDWTEVGKLTGNRLTLIILTDPGHRITKSQAEAILAKIDR
;
A
#
# COMPACT_ATOMS: atom_id res chain seq x y z
N MET A 1 7.57 4.47 -7.18
CA MET A 1 7.85 3.94 -5.83
C MET A 1 8.65 2.66 -6.00
N ARG A 2 9.97 2.70 -5.80
CA ARG A 2 10.69 1.43 -5.57
C ARG A 2 10.04 0.85 -4.32
N MET A 3 9.51 -0.36 -4.38
CA MET A 3 9.23 -1.11 -3.17
C MET A 3 10.60 -1.37 -2.54
N ILE A 4 11.12 -0.39 -1.80
CA ILE A 4 12.33 -0.53 -0.99
C ILE A 4 11.90 -1.42 0.16
N ILE A 5 11.94 -2.72 -0.11
CA ILE A 5 11.92 -3.75 0.90
C ILE A 5 13.17 -3.48 1.73
N GLY A 6 12.97 -2.81 2.87
CA GLY A 6 14.04 -2.51 3.81
C GLY A 6 14.79 -3.79 4.12
N ARG A 7 16.07 -3.83 3.73
CA ARG A 7 17.00 -4.90 4.12
C ARG A 7 17.20 -4.84 5.62
N THR A 8 16.32 -5.48 6.39
CA THR A 8 16.59 -5.75 7.79
C THR A 8 17.57 -6.92 7.84
N ARG A 9 18.87 -6.62 7.89
CA ARG A 9 19.92 -7.59 8.22
C ARG A 9 19.65 -8.13 9.62
N TRP A 10 19.15 -9.37 9.72
CA TRP A 10 19.14 -10.12 10.98
C TRP A 10 20.33 -11.08 10.95
N GLY A 11 21.27 -10.83 11.85
CA GLY A 11 22.45 -11.67 12.04
C GLY A 11 22.04 -13.08 12.45
N SER A 12 22.65 -14.07 11.81
CA SER A 12 22.63 -15.45 12.23
C SER A 12 23.25 -15.58 13.62
N ALA A 13 22.49 -16.11 14.57
CA ALA A 13 23.04 -16.71 15.78
C ALA A 13 22.41 -18.09 15.95
N VAL A 14 23.21 -19.11 15.67
CA VAL A 14 22.99 -20.51 16.06
C VAL A 14 23.39 -20.64 17.53
N VAL A 15 22.48 -21.04 18.43
CA VAL A 15 22.84 -21.77 19.66
C VAL A 15 21.69 -22.70 20.13
N ALA A 16 22.02 -23.98 20.08
CA ALA A 16 21.72 -25.12 20.97
C ALA A 16 20.41 -25.28 21.78
N THR A 17 19.89 -26.49 21.65
CA THR A 17 18.93 -27.25 22.47
C THR A 17 19.33 -27.37 23.96
N ALA A 18 18.35 -27.27 24.88
CA ALA A 18 18.31 -28.07 26.11
C ALA A 18 16.89 -28.13 26.69
N VAL A 19 16.46 -29.36 26.99
CA VAL A 19 15.24 -29.76 27.72
C VAL A 19 15.46 -29.56 29.22
N LEU A 20 14.44 -29.16 30.00
CA LEU A 20 14.21 -29.68 31.36
C LEU A 20 12.81 -29.34 31.94
N VAL A 21 12.38 -30.28 32.77
CA VAL A 21 11.12 -30.51 33.49
C VAL A 21 10.99 -29.59 34.72
N GLY A 22 9.76 -29.28 35.17
CA GLY A 22 9.54 -28.85 36.56
C GLY A 22 8.21 -28.18 36.91
N LEU A 23 7.39 -28.88 37.69
CA LEU A 23 6.16 -28.43 38.40
C LEU A 23 6.42 -27.39 39.51
N ALA A 24 5.39 -26.57 39.83
CA ALA A 24 4.91 -26.15 41.18
C ALA A 24 4.24 -24.74 41.10
N MET A 25 2.92 -24.56 41.28
CA MET A 25 2.13 -24.48 42.52
C MET A 25 2.11 -23.07 43.20
N VAL A 26 0.87 -22.54 43.34
CA VAL A 26 0.27 -21.83 44.50
C VAL A 26 0.37 -20.28 44.64
N SER A 27 -0.83 -19.69 44.83
CA SER A 27 -1.30 -18.46 45.56
C SER A 27 -0.46 -17.17 45.55
N GLY A 28 -0.97 -15.95 45.72
CA GLY A 28 -2.26 -15.41 46.13
C GLY A 28 -2.09 -13.89 46.38
N CYS A 29 -3.17 -13.25 46.85
CA CYS A 29 -3.24 -11.88 47.43
C CYS A 29 -3.36 -10.66 46.49
N GLN A 30 -4.63 -10.34 46.21
CA GLN A 30 -5.34 -9.10 46.55
C GLN A 30 -4.60 -7.99 47.35
N ASN A 31 -4.96 -6.74 47.03
CA ASN A 31 -4.97 -5.47 47.82
C ASN A 31 -4.41 -4.34 46.95
N ASP A 32 -4.90 -3.11 46.91
CA ASP A 32 -6.04 -2.43 47.51
C ASP A 32 -6.18 -1.11 46.72
N ARG A 33 -7.40 -0.61 46.55
CA ARG A 33 -7.64 0.76 46.07
C ARG A 33 -7.23 1.74 47.18
N PRO A 34 -6.84 2.97 46.80
CA PRO A 34 -7.78 4.07 47.08
C PRO A 34 -7.87 5.11 45.96
N ALA A 35 -9.09 5.56 45.69
CA ALA A 35 -9.41 6.92 45.26
C ALA A 35 -10.17 7.58 46.45
N PRO A 36 -10.53 8.88 46.47
CA PRO A 36 -10.16 10.03 45.62
C PRO A 36 -9.68 11.24 46.46
N GLY A 37 -9.25 12.34 45.81
CA GLY A 37 -9.00 13.64 46.45
C GLY A 37 -9.32 14.82 45.53
N PRO A 38 -10.02 15.88 46.00
CA PRO A 38 -10.55 16.96 45.17
C PRO A 38 -9.59 18.15 44.94
N SER A 39 -9.85 18.87 43.84
CA SER A 39 -9.70 20.32 43.50
C SER A 39 -8.85 21.23 44.41
N PRO A 40 -8.09 22.21 43.85
CA PRO A 40 -8.72 23.41 43.27
C PRO A 40 -8.04 24.02 42.02
N SER A 41 -8.83 24.75 41.21
CA SER A 41 -8.35 25.81 40.30
C SER A 41 -8.00 27.07 41.09
N PRO A 42 -7.00 27.86 40.63
CA PRO A 42 -7.33 29.24 40.31
C PRO A 42 -6.58 29.85 39.11
N GLU A 43 -7.28 30.83 38.54
CA GLU A 43 -6.84 32.11 37.96
C GLU A 43 -6.02 32.19 36.65
N ARG A 44 -6.72 32.79 35.69
CA ARG A 44 -6.27 33.50 34.49
C ARG A 44 -5.53 34.79 34.87
N PRO A 45 -4.46 35.15 34.13
CA PRO A 45 -4.18 36.54 33.80
C PRO A 45 -4.52 36.83 32.33
N SER A 46 -5.45 37.76 32.12
CA SER A 46 -5.50 38.58 30.90
C SER A 46 -4.24 39.44 30.85
N VAL A 47 -3.69 39.73 29.66
CA VAL A 47 -3.10 41.05 29.31
C VAL A 47 -2.63 41.06 27.84
N THR A 48 -3.29 41.98 27.11
CA THR A 48 -2.72 42.95 26.18
C THR A 48 -2.26 42.52 24.78
N THR A 49 -3.22 42.68 23.87
CA THR A 49 -3.07 43.05 22.46
C THR A 49 -2.22 44.31 22.29
N ARG A 50 -1.19 44.27 21.45
CA ARG A 50 -0.50 45.45 20.89
C ARG A 50 -0.59 45.40 19.37
N PRO A 51 -1.12 46.43 18.68
CA PRO A 51 -1.14 46.50 17.23
C PRO A 51 0.06 47.26 16.65
N GLY A 52 0.59 46.75 15.53
CA GLY A 52 1.29 47.51 14.49
C GLY A 52 2.74 47.06 14.19
N PRO A 53 3.27 47.24 12.95
CA PRO A 53 2.65 47.69 11.70
C PRO A 53 2.72 46.66 10.54
N SER A 54 2.01 46.99 9.46
CA SER A 54 1.82 46.28 8.18
C SER A 54 3.09 46.21 7.29
N PRO A 55 3.09 45.39 6.22
CA PRO A 55 4.27 44.69 5.69
C PRO A 55 5.09 45.49 4.67
N ALA A 56 6.40 45.23 4.65
CA ALA A 56 7.25 45.56 3.52
C ALA A 56 7.09 44.49 2.41
N PRO A 57 6.92 44.87 1.13
CA PRO A 57 6.86 43.90 0.04
C PRO A 57 8.30 43.51 -0.35
N SER A 58 8.82 42.43 0.24
CA SER A 58 10.04 41.80 -0.28
C SER A 58 9.68 40.94 -1.48
N ARG A 59 9.65 41.57 -2.67
CA ARG A 59 9.60 40.87 -3.95
C ARG A 59 11.00 40.31 -4.23
N SER A 60 11.26 39.09 -3.77
CA SER A 60 12.27 38.26 -4.42
C SER A 60 11.75 37.89 -5.81
N PRO A 61 12.48 38.16 -6.90
CA PRO A 61 12.16 37.55 -8.18
C PRO A 61 12.52 36.06 -8.05
N SER A 62 11.55 35.23 -7.68
CA SER A 62 11.63 33.81 -8.00
C SER A 62 11.60 33.72 -9.52
N SER A 63 12.79 33.70 -10.12
CA SER A 63 12.93 33.22 -11.48
C SER A 63 12.25 31.86 -11.53
N PRO A 64 11.29 31.61 -12.46
CA PRO A 64 10.85 30.25 -12.68
C PRO A 64 12.09 29.46 -13.04
N LEU A 65 12.38 28.43 -12.25
CA LEU A 65 13.38 27.43 -12.64
C LEU A 65 12.99 26.97 -14.06
N PRO A 66 13.96 26.85 -14.97
CA PRO A 66 13.71 26.26 -16.28
C PRO A 66 12.96 24.92 -16.06
N PRO A 67 11.92 24.59 -16.84
CA PRO A 67 11.39 23.24 -16.80
C PRO A 67 12.55 22.30 -17.12
N GLU A 68 12.92 21.46 -16.15
CA GLU A 68 13.91 20.43 -16.40
C GLU A 68 13.42 19.56 -17.56
N PRO A 69 14.30 19.25 -18.53
CA PRO A 69 13.92 18.39 -19.65
C PRO A 69 13.49 17.03 -19.11
N THR A 70 12.23 16.68 -19.35
CA THR A 70 11.65 15.37 -19.04
C THR A 70 12.40 14.31 -19.83
N THR A 71 13.39 13.67 -19.21
CA THR A 71 13.84 12.36 -19.69
C THR A 71 12.72 11.37 -19.35
N THR A 72 12.08 10.88 -20.40
CA THR A 72 10.71 10.36 -20.57
C THR A 72 10.29 9.12 -19.77
N ASN A 73 10.97 8.72 -18.69
CA ASN A 73 10.77 7.36 -18.13
C ASN A 73 10.12 7.26 -16.75
N THR A 74 9.97 8.35 -16.00
CA THR A 74 9.34 8.31 -14.66
C THR A 74 8.67 9.62 -14.31
N LEU A 75 7.58 9.58 -13.52
CA LEU A 75 7.05 10.79 -12.88
C LEU A 75 8.12 11.42 -11.97
N PRO A 76 8.09 12.75 -11.75
CA PRO A 76 8.90 13.36 -10.69
C PRO A 76 8.53 12.71 -9.35
N PRO A 77 9.37 12.79 -8.30
CA PRO A 77 9.00 12.31 -6.98
C PRO A 77 7.67 12.94 -6.51
N PRO A 78 6.77 12.16 -5.86
CA PRO A 78 5.56 12.72 -5.31
C PRO A 78 5.91 13.73 -4.22
N LYS A 79 5.09 14.78 -4.09
CA LYS A 79 5.22 15.72 -2.99
C LYS A 79 4.93 14.99 -1.68
N ALA A 80 5.68 15.33 -0.62
CA ALA A 80 5.42 14.78 0.70
C ALA A 80 3.97 15.08 1.12
N PRO A 81 3.22 14.08 1.64
CA PRO A 81 1.86 14.28 2.08
C PRO A 81 1.81 15.20 3.31
N THR A 82 0.92 16.19 3.29
CA THR A 82 0.77 17.19 4.38
C THR A 82 -0.47 16.98 5.24
N SER A 83 -1.32 16.03 4.87
CA SER A 83 -2.55 15.71 5.59
C SER A 83 -2.94 14.24 5.36
N PRO A 84 -3.73 13.63 6.25
CA PRO A 84 -4.31 12.31 6.01
C PRO A 84 -4.96 12.18 4.63
N ALA A 85 -4.70 11.06 3.96
CA ALA A 85 -5.28 10.80 2.64
C ALA A 85 -6.80 10.56 2.73
N PRO A 86 -7.61 11.04 1.78
CA PRO A 86 -9.04 10.75 1.76
C PRO A 86 -9.34 9.25 1.76
N LYS A 87 -10.41 8.80 2.41
CA LYS A 87 -10.83 7.39 2.43
C LYS A 87 -11.50 6.90 1.13
N THR A 88 -11.71 7.79 0.17
CA THR A 88 -12.38 7.56 -1.12
C THR A 88 -11.63 8.30 -2.23
N ALA A 89 -11.64 7.76 -3.45
CA ALA A 89 -11.02 8.41 -4.62
C ALA A 89 -12.04 8.52 -5.76
N GLY A 90 -12.49 9.75 -6.07
CA GLY A 90 -13.60 9.94 -7.02
C GLY A 90 -14.85 9.20 -6.54
N LYS A 91 -15.33 8.23 -7.32
CA LYS A 91 -16.47 7.36 -6.97
C LYS A 91 -16.06 6.05 -6.29
N LEU A 92 -14.76 5.81 -6.11
CA LEU A 92 -14.22 4.60 -5.52
C LEU A 92 -14.29 4.68 -3.99
N THR A 93 -14.75 3.60 -3.39
CA THR A 93 -14.96 3.42 -1.96
C THR A 93 -14.40 2.08 -1.49
N ALA A 94 -14.35 1.88 -0.17
CA ALA A 94 -13.93 0.60 0.41
C ALA A 94 -14.76 -0.61 -0.07
N LYS A 95 -15.97 -0.42 -0.62
CA LYS A 95 -16.78 -1.52 -1.17
C LYS A 95 -16.24 -2.05 -2.49
N ASP A 96 -15.48 -1.23 -3.23
CA ASP A 96 -14.93 -1.59 -4.53
C ASP A 96 -13.68 -2.49 -4.42
N LEU A 97 -13.23 -2.77 -3.19
CA LEU A 97 -12.12 -3.67 -2.89
C LEU A 97 -12.62 -4.87 -2.06
N PRO A 98 -12.62 -6.10 -2.61
CA PRO A 98 -13.06 -7.26 -1.84
C PRO A 98 -12.05 -7.59 -0.73
N VAL A 99 -12.52 -8.28 0.31
CA VAL A 99 -11.65 -8.84 1.36
C VAL A 99 -11.42 -10.33 1.06
N PRO A 100 -10.18 -10.74 0.74
CA PRO A 100 -9.85 -12.16 0.52
C PRO A 100 -10.12 -13.02 1.76
N LYS A 101 -10.50 -14.28 1.54
CA LYS A 101 -10.73 -15.23 2.65
C LYS A 101 -9.42 -15.46 3.42
N GLY A 102 -9.47 -15.43 4.76
CA GLY A 102 -8.28 -15.57 5.61
C GLY A 102 -7.48 -14.27 5.79
N TRP A 103 -7.95 -13.17 5.20
CA TRP A 103 -7.39 -11.83 5.34
C TRP A 103 -8.36 -10.91 6.09
N ARG A 104 -7.82 -9.85 6.68
CA ARG A 104 -8.57 -8.77 7.34
C ARG A 104 -8.06 -7.43 6.83
N THR A 105 -8.92 -6.43 6.87
CA THR A 105 -8.54 -5.05 6.56
C THR A 105 -7.72 -4.46 7.71
N VAL A 106 -6.74 -3.63 7.39
CA VAL A 106 -5.83 -3.02 8.37
C VAL A 106 -5.67 -1.54 8.04
N ALA A 107 -5.78 -0.66 9.04
CA ALA A 107 -5.39 0.73 8.88
C ALA A 107 -3.86 0.86 9.04
N ARG A 108 -3.24 1.67 8.19
CA ARG A 108 -1.80 1.97 8.26
C ARG A 108 -1.62 3.47 8.45
N GLU A 109 -0.60 3.83 9.23
CA GLU A 109 -0.24 5.22 9.51
C GLU A 109 0.37 5.93 8.30
N GLY A 110 0.86 5.18 7.30
CA GLY A 110 1.56 5.75 6.14
C GLY A 110 2.84 6.51 6.53
N GLY A 111 3.31 7.35 5.62
CA GLY A 111 4.54 8.11 5.75
C GLY A 111 4.96 8.76 4.44
N ALA A 112 6.08 9.48 4.48
CA ALA A 112 6.63 10.15 3.30
C ALA A 112 7.07 9.15 2.23
N GLU A 113 7.65 8.01 2.64
CA GLU A 113 8.08 6.93 1.75
C GLU A 113 6.88 6.22 1.10
N GLU A 114 5.77 6.12 1.83
CA GLU A 114 4.52 5.54 1.38
C GLU A 114 3.72 6.47 0.45
N GLY A 115 4.05 7.77 0.42
CA GLY A 115 3.35 8.76 -0.40
C GLY A 115 1.97 9.14 0.11
N TYR A 116 1.58 8.70 1.32
CA TYR A 116 0.33 9.08 1.98
C TYR A 116 0.50 9.17 3.50
N LEU A 117 -0.32 9.99 4.16
CA LEU A 117 -0.51 9.93 5.60
C LEU A 117 -1.79 9.15 5.91
N GLY A 118 -1.72 8.30 6.92
CA GLY A 118 -2.81 7.44 7.37
C GLY A 118 -4.01 8.25 7.85
N ASN A 119 -5.20 7.70 7.63
CA ASN A 119 -6.48 8.33 7.94
C ASN A 119 -7.31 7.54 8.97
N GLY A 120 -6.69 6.57 9.66
CA GLY A 120 -7.35 5.66 10.60
C GLY A 120 -8.27 4.62 9.93
N THR A 121 -8.30 4.54 8.60
CA THR A 121 -9.07 3.54 7.84
C THR A 121 -8.14 2.68 6.99
N TRP A 122 -8.65 1.55 6.51
CA TRP A 122 -7.85 0.60 5.73
C TRP A 122 -7.70 0.98 4.26
N THR A 123 -8.46 1.98 3.80
CA THR A 123 -8.42 2.49 2.43
C THR A 123 -8.04 3.95 2.37
N HIS A 124 -7.29 4.32 1.35
CA HIS A 124 -6.91 5.70 1.11
C HIS A 124 -6.78 5.98 -0.38
N ALA A 125 -7.07 7.22 -0.75
CA ALA A 125 -6.89 7.71 -2.11
C ALA A 125 -5.40 7.87 -2.41
N ARG A 126 -5.02 7.50 -3.62
CA ARG A 126 -3.69 7.71 -4.19
C ARG A 126 -3.77 8.75 -5.31
N ASP A 127 -2.68 9.45 -5.61
CA ASP A 127 -2.58 10.13 -6.91
C ASP A 127 -2.61 9.05 -8.00
N PRO A 128 -3.58 9.09 -8.94
CA PRO A 128 -3.79 8.02 -9.91
C PRO A 128 -2.59 7.71 -10.79
N ARG A 129 -1.73 8.70 -11.05
CA ARG A 129 -0.57 8.55 -11.93
C ARG A 129 0.53 7.77 -11.24
N TYR A 130 0.76 8.04 -9.95
CA TYR A 130 1.74 7.30 -9.15
C TYR A 130 1.25 5.89 -8.86
N ALA A 131 -0.03 5.72 -8.54
CA ALA A 131 -0.69 4.41 -8.44
C ALA A 131 -0.41 3.54 -9.68
N ALA A 132 -0.72 4.06 -10.87
CA ALA A 132 -0.44 3.39 -12.13
C ALA A 132 1.05 3.10 -12.34
N GLN A 133 1.92 4.09 -12.11
CA GLN A 133 3.36 3.88 -12.24
C GLN A 133 3.88 2.78 -11.30
N ASP A 134 3.43 2.74 -10.05
CA ASP A 134 3.89 1.78 -9.05
C ASP A 134 3.50 0.35 -9.40
N VAL A 135 2.33 0.16 -10.00
CA VAL A 135 1.84 -1.13 -10.45
C VAL A 135 2.57 -1.63 -11.70
N ILE A 136 2.77 -0.78 -12.70
CA ILE A 136 3.27 -1.21 -14.01
C ILE A 136 4.79 -1.33 -14.06
N THR A 137 5.52 -0.72 -13.13
CA THR A 137 7.00 -0.73 -13.08
C THR A 137 7.58 -1.96 -12.37
N ILE A 138 7.06 -3.14 -12.69
CA ILE A 138 7.63 -4.43 -12.23
C ILE A 138 9.07 -4.60 -12.73
N GLY A 139 9.36 -4.09 -13.94
CA GLY A 139 10.72 -3.90 -14.44
C GLY A 139 11.25 -4.99 -15.37
N CYS A 140 10.40 -5.86 -15.92
CA CYS A 140 10.82 -6.96 -16.79
C CYS A 140 10.64 -6.68 -18.29
N ALA A 141 9.79 -5.72 -18.65
CA ALA A 141 9.61 -5.18 -19.99
C ALA A 141 9.98 -3.69 -20.02
N SER A 142 10.36 -3.21 -21.21
CA SER A 142 10.69 -1.80 -21.46
C SER A 142 9.41 -0.98 -21.68
N ILE A 143 8.59 -0.85 -20.62
CA ILE A 143 7.42 0.02 -20.61
C ILE A 143 7.78 1.33 -19.93
N THR A 144 7.49 2.42 -20.63
CA THR A 144 7.71 3.80 -20.22
C THR A 144 6.40 4.45 -19.81
N ARG A 145 6.48 5.65 -19.26
CA ARG A 145 5.30 6.39 -18.82
C ARG A 145 4.33 6.66 -19.96
N ASP A 146 4.82 6.89 -21.18
CA ASP A 146 4.00 7.29 -22.32
C ASP A 146 3.23 6.12 -22.96
N ASP A 147 3.53 4.88 -22.56
CA ASP A 147 2.93 3.68 -23.15
C ASP A 147 1.53 3.35 -22.58
N TYR A 148 1.13 3.99 -21.48
CA TYR A 148 -0.12 3.67 -20.80
C TYR A 148 -0.92 4.92 -20.36
N PRO A 149 -2.27 4.83 -20.34
CA PRO A 149 -3.11 5.93 -19.91
C PRO A 149 -3.10 6.08 -18.37
N ASP A 150 -3.31 7.30 -17.91
CA ASP A 150 -3.55 7.54 -16.48
C ASP A 150 -4.97 7.14 -16.08
N PRO A 151 -5.15 6.52 -14.90
CA PRO A 151 -6.44 6.48 -14.26
C PRO A 151 -6.87 7.89 -13.83
N VAL A 152 -8.18 8.11 -13.73
CA VAL A 152 -8.79 9.35 -13.21
C VAL A 152 -8.99 9.30 -11.69
N ALA A 153 -8.96 8.10 -11.09
CA ALA A 153 -9.02 7.89 -9.65
C ALA A 153 -8.33 6.57 -9.29
N ALA A 154 -7.66 6.52 -8.13
CA ALA A 154 -7.05 5.31 -7.60
C ALA A 154 -7.30 5.23 -6.08
N LEU A 155 -7.78 4.06 -5.63
CA LEU A 155 -7.98 3.76 -4.21
C LEU A 155 -7.17 2.52 -3.85
N GLU A 156 -6.32 2.67 -2.84
CA GLU A 156 -5.54 1.58 -2.27
C GLU A 156 -6.17 1.13 -0.94
N GLY A 157 -6.17 -0.17 -0.70
CA GLY A 157 -6.57 -0.81 0.54
C GLY A 157 -5.49 -1.74 1.05
N THR A 158 -5.34 -1.84 2.37
CA THR A 158 -4.32 -2.69 2.97
C THR A 158 -4.92 -3.84 3.77
N TYR A 159 -4.28 -5.00 3.68
CA TYR A 159 -4.71 -6.24 4.30
C TYR A 159 -3.63 -6.79 5.24
N GLY A 160 -4.07 -7.55 6.24
CA GLY A 160 -3.23 -8.42 7.06
C GLY A 160 -3.82 -9.82 7.13
N ARG A 161 -3.00 -10.82 7.51
CA ARG A 161 -3.47 -12.18 7.72
C ARG A 161 -4.32 -12.24 9.00
N GLN A 162 -5.44 -12.96 8.95
CA GLN A 162 -6.26 -13.21 10.13
C GLN A 162 -5.47 -14.04 11.16
N GLY A 163 -5.63 -13.72 12.44
CA GLY A 163 -4.92 -14.41 13.53
C GLY A 163 -3.42 -14.08 13.62
N ALA A 164 -2.88 -13.24 12.75
CA ALA A 164 -1.49 -12.81 12.79
C ALA A 164 -1.36 -11.36 13.29
N VAL A 165 -0.42 -11.16 14.21
CA VAL A 165 0.05 -9.86 14.66
C VAL A 165 1.27 -9.50 13.81
N ASN A 166 1.32 -8.27 13.29
CA ASN A 166 2.40 -7.78 12.43
C ASN A 166 2.65 -8.63 11.17
N SER A 167 1.61 -9.24 10.58
CA SER A 167 1.75 -9.99 9.33
C SER A 167 2.24 -9.10 8.19
N GLN A 168 3.01 -9.69 7.27
CA GLN A 168 3.37 -9.05 6.01
C GLN A 168 2.12 -8.52 5.28
N PRO A 169 2.17 -7.30 4.70
CA PRO A 169 1.03 -6.65 4.06
C PRO A 169 0.46 -7.46 2.89
N GLY A 170 -0.86 -7.47 2.74
CA GLY A 170 -1.47 -7.52 1.43
C GLY A 170 -1.88 -6.11 0.98
N VAL A 171 -1.93 -5.88 -0.32
CA VAL A 171 -2.41 -4.62 -0.91
C VAL A 171 -3.49 -4.94 -1.93
N GLY A 172 -4.55 -4.15 -1.93
CA GLY A 172 -5.56 -4.12 -2.97
C GLY A 172 -5.60 -2.74 -3.57
N GLU A 173 -5.65 -2.64 -4.88
CA GLU A 173 -5.69 -1.38 -5.59
C GLU A 173 -6.76 -1.43 -6.66
N VAL A 174 -7.64 -0.42 -6.65
CA VAL A 174 -8.64 -0.22 -7.69
C VAL A 174 -8.38 1.11 -8.38
N MET A 175 -8.19 1.04 -9.69
CA MET A 175 -7.97 2.18 -10.57
C MET A 175 -9.17 2.35 -11.49
N GLN A 176 -9.73 3.56 -11.53
CA GLN A 176 -10.77 3.94 -12.47
C GLN A 176 -10.16 4.78 -13.59
N PHE A 177 -10.40 4.39 -14.84
CA PHE A 177 -9.97 5.10 -16.02
C PHE A 177 -11.10 5.91 -16.64
N LYS A 178 -10.74 6.82 -17.55
CA LYS A 178 -11.72 7.65 -18.26
C LYS A 178 -12.68 6.79 -19.10
N SER A 179 -12.18 5.71 -19.70
CA SER A 179 -12.97 4.78 -20.50
C SER A 179 -12.56 3.33 -20.29
N ALA A 180 -13.40 2.39 -20.76
CA ALA A 180 -13.06 0.97 -20.79
C ALA A 180 -11.89 0.67 -21.74
N ALA A 181 -11.75 1.45 -22.81
CA ALA A 181 -10.63 1.33 -23.75
C ALA A 181 -9.29 1.69 -23.05
N ASP A 182 -9.27 2.78 -22.28
CA ASP A 182 -8.08 3.19 -21.52
C ASP A 182 -7.70 2.13 -20.47
N ALA A 183 -8.70 1.62 -19.74
CA ALA A 183 -8.47 0.57 -18.75
C ALA A 183 -7.92 -0.72 -19.40
N THR A 184 -8.43 -1.07 -20.58
CA THR A 184 -7.95 -2.22 -21.38
C THR A 184 -6.52 -2.01 -21.86
N ALA A 185 -6.20 -0.81 -22.36
CA ALA A 185 -4.86 -0.47 -22.82
C ALA A 185 -3.84 -0.58 -21.67
N TYR A 186 -4.13 0.03 -20.52
CA TYR A 186 -3.29 -0.09 -19.33
C TYR A 186 -3.11 -1.55 -18.89
N TYR A 187 -4.21 -2.31 -18.82
CA TYR A 187 -4.15 -3.69 -18.34
C TYR A 187 -3.38 -4.62 -19.28
N ARG A 188 -3.40 -4.36 -20.60
CA ARG A 188 -2.55 -5.06 -21.57
C ARG A 188 -1.08 -4.84 -21.25
N GLU A 189 -0.65 -3.58 -21.12
CA GLU A 189 0.76 -3.25 -20.82
C GLU A 189 1.21 -3.88 -19.50
N TYR A 190 0.37 -3.82 -18.47
CA TYR A 190 0.66 -4.49 -17.19
C TYR A 190 0.78 -6.01 -17.33
N ARG A 191 -0.09 -6.67 -18.11
CA ARG A 191 0.02 -8.12 -18.35
C ARG A 191 1.28 -8.47 -19.14
N ASP A 192 1.71 -7.61 -20.05
CA ASP A 192 2.94 -7.81 -20.81
C ASP A 192 4.18 -7.66 -19.92
N GLN A 193 4.17 -6.73 -18.96
CA GLN A 193 5.18 -6.66 -17.89
C GLN A 193 5.25 -7.96 -17.08
N VAL A 194 4.11 -8.46 -16.59
CA VAL A 194 4.07 -9.70 -15.80
C VAL A 194 4.59 -10.89 -16.60
N ARG A 195 4.21 -11.00 -17.88
CA ARG A 195 4.69 -12.08 -18.77
C ARG A 195 6.19 -12.00 -19.03
N ALA A 196 6.74 -10.79 -19.13
CA ALA A 196 8.16 -10.59 -19.36
C ALA A 196 9.02 -11.00 -18.15
N CYS A 197 8.44 -11.06 -16.93
CA CYS A 197 9.11 -11.58 -15.74
C CYS A 197 9.20 -13.12 -15.74
N SER A 198 9.64 -13.75 -16.83
CA SER A 198 9.63 -15.22 -16.95
C SER A 198 10.95 -15.91 -16.56
N ASP A 199 12.00 -15.14 -16.29
CA ASP A 199 13.31 -15.66 -15.90
C ASP A 199 13.33 -16.03 -14.40
N PRO A 200 13.47 -17.33 -14.03
CA PRO A 200 13.50 -17.74 -12.63
C PRO A 200 14.71 -17.22 -11.85
N ASP A 201 15.79 -16.82 -12.53
CA ASP A 201 16.99 -16.25 -11.93
C ASP A 201 16.99 -14.70 -11.96
N GLY A 202 15.91 -14.10 -12.48
CA GLY A 202 15.73 -12.65 -12.52
C GLY A 202 15.43 -12.02 -11.16
N GLN A 203 15.60 -10.70 -11.06
CA GLN A 203 15.23 -9.95 -9.84
C GLN A 203 13.75 -10.11 -9.46
N VAL A 204 12.90 -10.29 -10.48
CA VAL A 204 11.50 -10.62 -10.34
C VAL A 204 11.19 -11.78 -11.28
N TYR A 205 10.61 -12.84 -10.73
CA TYR A 205 10.05 -13.95 -11.47
C TYR A 205 8.54 -14.01 -11.23
N ALA A 206 7.75 -14.13 -12.29
CA ALA A 206 6.31 -14.26 -12.25
C ALA A 206 5.87 -15.51 -13.03
N LYS A 207 5.14 -16.39 -12.34
CA LYS A 207 4.49 -17.56 -12.96
C LYS A 207 2.99 -17.32 -13.07
N ILE A 208 2.49 -17.26 -14.31
CA ILE A 208 1.06 -17.17 -14.60
C ILE A 208 0.40 -18.55 -14.39
N ILE A 209 -0.70 -18.58 -13.65
CA ILE A 209 -1.42 -19.82 -13.29
C ILE A 209 -2.64 -20.07 -14.20
N GLY A 210 -3.02 -19.07 -15.00
CA GLY A 210 -4.11 -19.13 -15.98
C GLY A 210 -5.50 -19.05 -15.34
N SER A 211 -6.34 -18.16 -15.85
CA SER A 211 -7.75 -18.00 -15.48
C SER A 211 -8.51 -17.36 -16.64
N ASP A 212 -9.80 -17.71 -16.78
CA ASP A 212 -10.68 -17.10 -17.76
C ASP A 212 -11.30 -15.78 -17.25
N GLU A 213 -11.28 -15.56 -15.93
CA GLU A 213 -11.87 -14.38 -15.31
C GLU A 213 -10.92 -13.19 -15.20
N GLY A 214 -9.61 -13.42 -15.27
CA GLY A 214 -8.61 -12.39 -15.01
C GLY A 214 -7.17 -12.92 -15.00
N LEU A 215 -6.26 -12.12 -14.45
CA LEU A 215 -4.89 -12.52 -14.18
C LEU A 215 -4.82 -13.24 -12.83
N ILE A 216 -4.07 -14.33 -12.80
CA ILE A 216 -3.55 -14.93 -11.57
C ILE A 216 -2.07 -15.20 -11.82
N ASP A 217 -1.21 -14.58 -11.02
CA ASP A 217 0.21 -14.83 -11.08
C ASP A 217 0.83 -14.98 -9.69
N ARG A 218 1.99 -15.65 -9.68
CA ARG A 218 2.80 -15.93 -8.50
C ARG A 218 4.14 -15.28 -8.69
N ARG A 219 4.52 -14.37 -7.79
CA ARG A 219 5.77 -13.62 -7.88
C ARG A 219 6.76 -14.01 -6.81
N VAL A 220 8.01 -14.10 -7.23
CA VAL A 220 9.17 -14.16 -6.36
C VAL A 220 9.99 -12.91 -6.65
N TYR A 221 10.33 -12.18 -5.60
CA TYR A 221 11.28 -11.08 -5.66
C TYR A 221 12.56 -11.52 -4.95
N ASP A 222 13.71 -11.29 -5.57
CA ASP A 222 14.99 -11.63 -4.96
C ASP A 222 15.14 -11.01 -3.56
N GLY A 223 15.48 -11.84 -2.58
CA GLY A 223 15.64 -11.44 -1.18
C GLY A 223 14.37 -11.03 -0.45
N SER A 224 13.17 -11.33 -0.97
CA SER A 224 11.88 -10.97 -0.36
C SER A 224 10.95 -12.17 -0.16
N SER A 225 9.74 -11.90 0.31
CA SER A 225 8.66 -12.89 0.37
C SER A 225 8.10 -13.21 -1.01
N ASP A 226 7.52 -14.40 -1.12
CA ASP A 226 6.69 -14.79 -2.27
C ASP A 226 5.32 -14.10 -2.21
N TRP A 227 4.73 -13.85 -3.38
CA TRP A 227 3.45 -13.18 -3.53
C TRP A 227 2.54 -13.92 -4.50
N THR A 228 1.25 -13.79 -4.28
CA THR A 228 0.23 -14.15 -5.28
C THR A 228 -0.57 -12.91 -5.58
N GLU A 229 -0.63 -12.53 -6.86
CA GLU A 229 -1.45 -11.40 -7.34
C GLU A 229 -2.60 -11.92 -8.20
N VAL A 230 -3.75 -11.27 -8.05
CA VAL A 230 -4.90 -11.42 -8.92
C VAL A 230 -5.28 -10.07 -9.51
N GLY A 231 -5.76 -10.07 -10.74
CA GLY A 231 -6.16 -8.85 -11.43
C GLY A 231 -7.38 -9.04 -12.31
N LYS A 232 -8.31 -8.09 -12.28
CA LYS A 232 -9.52 -8.14 -13.11
C LYS A 232 -9.92 -6.76 -13.62
N LEU A 233 -10.33 -6.74 -14.88
CA LEU A 233 -10.83 -5.57 -15.57
C LEU A 233 -12.36 -5.63 -15.67
N THR A 234 -13.03 -4.53 -15.33
CA THR A 234 -14.49 -4.42 -15.32
C THR A 234 -14.94 -3.05 -15.78
N GLY A 235 -15.48 -2.99 -17.00
CA GLY A 235 -15.80 -1.71 -17.64
C GLY A 235 -14.54 -0.84 -17.71
N ASN A 236 -14.56 0.30 -17.03
CA ASN A 236 -13.44 1.23 -16.95
C ASN A 236 -12.61 1.12 -15.65
N ARG A 237 -12.70 0.00 -14.93
CA ARG A 237 -11.99 -0.22 -13.67
C ARG A 237 -11.07 -1.42 -13.75
N LEU A 238 -9.86 -1.28 -13.23
CA LEU A 238 -8.92 -2.37 -12.99
C LEU A 238 -8.78 -2.54 -11.48
N THR A 239 -9.01 -3.74 -10.97
CA THR A 239 -8.72 -4.09 -9.58
C THR A 239 -7.61 -5.13 -9.54
N LEU A 240 -6.57 -4.84 -8.77
CA LEU A 240 -5.43 -5.70 -8.50
C LEU A 240 -5.36 -6.00 -7.01
N ILE A 241 -5.07 -7.24 -6.63
CA ILE A 241 -4.88 -7.62 -5.23
C ILE A 241 -3.65 -8.52 -5.15
N ILE A 242 -2.63 -8.05 -4.44
CA ILE A 242 -1.39 -8.77 -4.20
C ILE A 242 -1.28 -9.13 -2.71
N LEU A 243 -1.04 -10.40 -2.45
CA LEU A 243 -1.05 -10.97 -1.11
C LEU A 243 0.27 -11.68 -0.84
N THR A 244 0.92 -11.40 0.29
CA THR A 244 2.10 -12.17 0.68
C THR A 244 1.72 -13.63 0.84
N ASP A 245 2.44 -14.51 0.15
CA ASP A 245 2.11 -15.91 0.02
C ASP A 245 3.35 -16.81 0.05
N PRO A 246 4.05 -16.92 1.21
CA PRO A 246 5.27 -17.71 1.32
C PRO A 246 5.05 -19.17 0.91
N GLY A 247 5.85 -19.66 -0.05
CA GLY A 247 5.71 -20.97 -0.65
C GLY A 247 4.50 -21.13 -1.56
N HIS A 248 3.90 -20.02 -2.02
CA HIS A 248 2.75 -19.96 -2.91
C HIS A 248 1.58 -20.88 -2.50
N ARG A 249 1.13 -20.74 -1.26
CA ARG A 249 0.10 -21.57 -0.62
C ARG A 249 -1.32 -21.18 -1.03
N ILE A 250 -1.53 -19.98 -1.58
CA ILE A 250 -2.81 -19.60 -2.17
C ILE A 250 -3.02 -20.46 -3.41
N THR A 251 -4.07 -21.29 -3.39
CA THR A 251 -4.42 -22.18 -4.49
C THR A 251 -5.04 -21.39 -5.64
N LYS A 252 -5.03 -21.96 -6.85
CA LYS A 252 -5.75 -21.39 -8.00
C LYS A 252 -7.22 -21.11 -7.68
N SER A 253 -7.92 -22.06 -7.07
CA SER A 253 -9.33 -21.90 -6.68
C SER A 253 -9.56 -20.79 -5.66
N GLN A 254 -8.62 -20.57 -4.73
CA GLN A 254 -8.71 -19.44 -3.79
C GLN A 254 -8.50 -18.10 -4.49
N ALA A 255 -7.56 -18.03 -5.45
CA ALA A 255 -7.34 -16.85 -6.27
C ALA A 255 -8.55 -16.53 -7.18
N GLU A 256 -9.14 -17.54 -7.83
CA GLU A 256 -10.39 -17.40 -8.60
C GLU A 256 -11.56 -16.94 -7.72
N ALA A 257 -11.65 -17.42 -6.48
CA ALA A 257 -12.66 -16.93 -5.53
C ALA A 257 -12.48 -15.45 -5.14
N ILE A 258 -11.28 -14.87 -5.30
CA ILE A 258 -11.05 -13.42 -5.16
C ILE A 258 -11.53 -12.70 -6.43
N LEU A 259 -11.15 -13.19 -7.62
CA LEU A 259 -11.60 -12.63 -8.91
C LEU A 259 -13.13 -12.58 -9.02
N ALA A 260 -13.83 -13.63 -8.59
CA ALA A 260 -15.28 -13.71 -8.60
C ALA A 260 -16.00 -12.75 -7.64
N LYS A 261 -15.26 -12.06 -6.75
CA LYS A 261 -15.77 -11.01 -5.86
C LYS A 261 -15.49 -9.60 -6.37
N ILE A 262 -14.51 -9.45 -7.26
CA ILE A 262 -14.34 -8.21 -8.01
C ILE A 262 -15.58 -8.13 -8.92
N ASP A 263 -16.39 -7.08 -8.75
CA ASP A 263 -17.64 -6.73 -9.49
C ASP A 263 -18.98 -7.10 -8.87
N ARG A 264 -19.00 -7.54 -7.61
CA ARG A 264 -20.27 -7.67 -6.86
C ARG A 264 -20.63 -6.41 -6.09
#